data_AF-A0A915MVQ5-F1
#
_entry.id   AF-A0A915MVQ5-F1
#
_cell.length_a   1.000
_cell.length_b   1.000
_cell.length_c   1.000
_cell.angle_alpha   90.00
_cell.angle_beta   90.00
_cell.angle_gamma   90.00
#
_symmetry.space_group_name_H-M   'P 1'
#
loop_
_entity.id
_entity.type
_entity.pdbx_description
1 polymer ?
#
loop_
_entity_poly.entity_id
_entity_poly.type
_entity_poly.pdbx_seq_one_letter_code
_entity_poly.pdbx_strand_id
1 'polypeptide(L)'
;MKVLCTCCGTATTVLVIIEYIRGPTASSTTIRLVPSLELPAITICPKVPDAFNFDALYRDMNEKIGGINTDVARDLVSCDAIFRSRPVMRRVQIIIYVNDNFEQVVDFPRFYLYPHEWNRMHFIARFIELLEHPNDCTNELVGKDANCFVRNWLTANVIDAFNCTVPYLEDTKGISNNLPICEVKVLAENYYNAIQLVHSGAVHSQECVPGCSRWEYGVSLQQSPALQPFVQHEFNLEISFYDLQYEHVKEANLFS
;
A
#
# COMPACT_ATOMS: atom_id res chain seq x y z
N MET A 1 24.07 13.17 -42.25
CA MET A 1 23.82 12.55 -40.92
C MET A 1 24.52 13.24 -39.75
N LYS A 2 25.58 14.07 -39.94
CA LYS A 2 26.23 14.81 -38.83
C LYS A 2 25.47 16.08 -38.38
N VAL A 3 24.85 16.81 -39.31
CA VAL A 3 24.15 18.09 -39.03
C VAL A 3 22.89 17.90 -38.15
N LEU A 4 22.19 16.78 -38.31
CA LEU A 4 20.95 16.51 -37.56
C LEU A 4 21.20 16.29 -36.06
N CYS A 5 22.33 15.67 -35.68
CA CYS A 5 22.71 15.51 -34.28
C CYS A 5 23.12 16.84 -33.62
N THR A 6 23.78 17.74 -34.35
CA THR A 6 24.25 19.01 -33.79
C THR A 6 23.10 19.96 -33.48
N CYS A 7 22.07 20.01 -34.34
CA CYS A 7 20.86 20.80 -34.10
C CYS A 7 20.01 20.24 -32.95
N CYS A 8 19.95 18.93 -32.78
CA CYS A 8 19.21 18.32 -31.69
C CYS A 8 19.87 18.59 -30.33
N GLY A 9 21.20 18.53 -30.27
CA GLY A 9 21.96 18.83 -29.04
C GLY A 9 21.88 20.30 -28.61
N THR A 10 21.86 21.26 -29.54
CA THR A 10 21.70 22.68 -29.18
C THR A 10 20.29 22.98 -28.70
N ALA A 11 19.27 22.37 -29.30
CA ALA A 11 17.88 22.56 -28.88
C ALA A 11 17.63 22.06 -27.45
N THR A 12 18.13 20.86 -27.09
CA THR A 12 18.00 20.34 -25.72
C THR A 12 18.77 21.18 -24.71
N THR A 13 19.97 21.64 -25.07
CA THR A 13 20.78 22.50 -24.19
C THR A 13 20.09 23.84 -23.93
N VAL A 14 19.50 24.47 -24.96
CA VAL A 14 18.75 25.72 -24.80
C VAL A 14 17.49 25.51 -23.97
N LEU A 15 16.78 24.39 -24.13
CA LEU A 15 15.61 24.06 -23.30
C LEU A 15 16.01 23.91 -21.82
N VAL A 16 17.07 23.17 -21.52
CA VAL A 16 17.57 23.00 -20.13
C VAL A 16 18.03 24.34 -19.55
N ILE A 17 18.69 25.20 -20.33
CA ILE A 17 19.10 26.53 -19.86
C ILE A 17 17.88 27.42 -19.60
N ILE A 18 16.87 27.40 -20.46
CA ILE A 18 15.64 28.17 -20.28
C ILE A 18 14.89 27.67 -19.03
N GLU A 19 14.83 26.37 -18.81
CA GLU A 19 14.24 25.75 -17.62
C GLU A 19 14.99 26.17 -16.35
N TYR A 20 16.32 26.11 -16.36
CA TYR A 20 17.17 26.58 -15.26
C TYR A 20 17.01 28.08 -14.95
N ILE A 21 16.85 28.92 -15.97
CA ILE A 21 16.67 30.37 -15.80
C ILE A 21 15.25 30.73 -15.33
N ARG A 22 14.22 29.98 -15.76
CA ARG A 22 12.81 30.31 -15.50
C ARG A 22 12.33 30.00 -14.10
N GLY A 23 13.04 29.20 -13.32
CA GLY A 23 12.68 28.92 -11.93
C GLY A 23 13.77 28.15 -11.21
N PRO A 24 14.88 28.81 -10.83
CA PRO A 24 15.90 28.13 -10.05
C PRO A 24 15.33 27.85 -8.66
N THR A 25 15.03 26.59 -8.41
CA THR A 25 14.66 26.08 -7.09
C THR A 25 15.90 25.54 -6.39
N ALA A 26 15.92 25.65 -5.06
CA ALA A 26 16.93 25.02 -4.23
C ALA A 26 16.24 24.16 -3.18
N SER A 27 16.76 22.95 -2.97
CA SER A 27 16.32 22.08 -1.89
C SER A 27 17.19 22.31 -0.66
N SER A 28 16.55 22.65 0.46
CA SER A 28 17.19 22.73 1.77
C SER A 28 16.84 21.50 2.59
N THR A 29 17.86 20.82 3.11
CA THR A 29 17.71 19.69 4.02
C THR A 29 18.14 20.12 5.42
N THR A 30 17.24 20.03 6.39
CA THR A 30 17.52 20.35 7.80
C THR A 30 17.18 19.16 8.69
N ILE A 31 18.09 18.78 9.60
CA ILE A 31 17.81 17.77 10.63
C ILE A 31 17.18 18.46 11.84
N ARG A 32 16.00 17.99 12.27
CA ARG A 32 15.27 18.53 13.43
C ARG A 32 15.23 17.51 14.56
N LEU A 33 15.81 17.87 15.70
CA LEU A 33 15.67 17.09 16.94
C LEU A 33 14.35 17.43 17.64
N VAL A 34 13.64 16.42 18.11
CA VAL A 34 12.33 16.57 18.74
C VAL A 34 12.22 15.70 20.00
N PRO A 35 11.38 16.08 20.98
CA PRO A 35 11.20 15.28 22.20
C PRO A 35 10.41 13.98 21.96
N SER A 36 9.60 13.92 20.89
CA SER A 36 8.78 12.77 20.52
C SER A 36 8.45 12.80 19.03
N LEU A 37 8.25 11.62 18.45
CA LEU A 37 7.77 11.42 17.07
C LEU A 37 6.60 10.43 17.09
N GLU A 38 5.56 10.74 16.33
CA GLU A 38 4.44 9.83 16.11
C GLU A 38 4.84 8.74 15.13
N LEU A 39 4.45 7.50 15.44
CA LEU A 39 4.68 6.37 14.54
C LEU A 39 3.85 6.54 13.26
N PRO A 40 4.36 6.04 12.12
CA PRO A 40 3.57 5.98 10.89
C PRO A 40 2.32 5.13 11.08
N ALA A 41 1.42 5.18 10.10
CA ALA A 41 0.34 4.23 10.02
C ALA A 41 0.93 2.83 9.73
N ILE A 42 0.70 1.90 10.65
CA ILE A 42 1.18 0.53 10.60
C ILE A 42 -0.03 -0.39 10.57
N THR A 43 -0.21 -1.07 9.45
CA THR A 43 -1.28 -2.06 9.29
C THR A 43 -0.70 -3.46 9.32
N ILE A 44 -1.20 -4.30 10.20
CA ILE A 44 -0.75 -5.69 10.38
C ILE A 44 -1.83 -6.62 9.84
N CYS A 45 -1.52 -7.35 8.77
CA CYS A 45 -2.44 -8.27 8.11
C CYS A 45 -1.86 -9.68 8.09
N PRO A 46 -2.65 -10.75 8.29
CA PRO A 46 -2.19 -12.10 7.98
C PRO A 46 -1.95 -12.23 6.47
N LYS A 47 -0.85 -12.88 6.06
CA LYS A 47 -0.51 -13.07 4.63
C LYS A 47 -1.53 -13.90 3.87
N VAL A 48 -2.18 -14.81 4.58
CA VAL A 48 -3.29 -15.59 4.07
C VAL A 48 -4.53 -15.09 4.82
N PRO A 49 -5.60 -14.65 4.14
CA PRO A 49 -6.80 -14.08 4.77
C PRO A 49 -7.63 -15.07 5.62
N ASP A 50 -7.03 -16.14 6.15
CA ASP A 50 -7.70 -17.15 6.98
C ASP A 50 -7.78 -16.76 8.47
N ALA A 51 -7.96 -15.48 8.76
CA ALA A 51 -8.40 -15.02 10.07
C ALA A 51 -9.93 -14.88 10.16
N PHE A 52 -10.67 -15.48 9.23
CA PHE A 52 -12.09 -15.68 9.42
C PHE A 52 -12.29 -16.67 10.57
N ASN A 53 -13.10 -16.28 11.55
CA ASN A 53 -13.70 -17.24 12.45
C ASN A 53 -14.68 -18.07 11.61
N PHE A 54 -14.16 -19.16 11.03
CA PHE A 54 -14.91 -20.05 10.16
C PHE A 54 -16.18 -20.56 10.84
N ASP A 55 -16.14 -20.79 12.17
CA ASP A 55 -17.32 -21.21 12.92
C ASP A 55 -18.41 -20.11 12.95
N ALA A 56 -18.02 -18.85 13.13
CA ALA A 56 -18.94 -17.72 13.06
C ALA A 56 -19.44 -17.46 11.63
N LEU A 57 -18.58 -17.65 10.63
CA LEU A 57 -18.92 -17.48 9.21
C LEU A 57 -19.88 -18.58 8.74
N TYR A 58 -19.63 -19.85 9.10
CA TYR A 58 -20.53 -20.98 8.82
C TYR A 58 -21.88 -20.79 9.50
N ARG A 59 -21.89 -20.25 10.73
CA ARG A 59 -23.13 -19.91 11.43
C ARG A 59 -23.91 -18.83 10.68
N ASP A 60 -23.25 -17.75 10.26
CA ASP A 60 -23.90 -16.66 9.50
C ASP A 60 -24.39 -17.14 8.13
N MET A 61 -23.65 -18.00 7.43
CA MET A 61 -24.07 -18.61 6.17
C MET A 61 -25.30 -19.50 6.34
N ASN A 62 -25.33 -20.31 7.41
CA ASN A 62 -26.49 -21.17 7.70
C ASN A 62 -27.73 -20.32 8.07
N GLU A 63 -27.55 -19.24 8.83
CA GLU A 63 -28.63 -18.33 9.24
C GLU A 63 -29.18 -17.48 8.09
N LYS A 64 -28.32 -16.95 7.21
CA LYS A 64 -28.72 -16.01 6.15
C LYS A 64 -29.08 -16.67 4.83
N ILE A 65 -28.43 -17.78 4.47
CA ILE A 65 -28.61 -18.42 3.15
C ILE A 65 -29.65 -19.56 3.24
N GLY A 66 -29.85 -20.15 4.43
CA GLY A 66 -30.89 -21.14 4.70
C GLY A 66 -30.63 -22.49 4.00
N GLY A 67 -30.52 -23.57 4.78
CA GLY A 67 -30.38 -24.93 4.22
C GLY A 67 -28.98 -25.31 3.76
N ILE A 68 -27.94 -24.55 4.13
CA ILE A 68 -26.54 -24.89 3.88
C ILE A 68 -25.95 -25.56 5.13
N ASN A 69 -25.68 -26.86 5.05
CA ASN A 69 -24.98 -27.62 6.09
C ASN A 69 -23.52 -27.15 6.22
N THR A 70 -22.91 -27.31 7.39
CA THR A 70 -21.50 -26.96 7.67
C THR A 70 -20.51 -27.57 6.69
N ASP A 71 -20.79 -28.76 6.14
CA ASP A 71 -19.94 -29.37 5.10
C ASP A 71 -20.03 -28.66 3.74
N VAL A 72 -21.22 -28.15 3.38
CA VAL A 72 -21.43 -27.38 2.15
C VAL A 72 -20.91 -25.95 2.32
N ALA A 73 -21.10 -25.35 3.50
CA ALA A 73 -20.49 -24.06 3.85
C ALA A 73 -18.96 -24.17 3.83
N ARG A 74 -18.40 -25.27 4.34
CA ARG A 74 -16.97 -25.57 4.23
C ARG A 74 -16.55 -25.74 2.77
N ASP A 75 -17.29 -26.45 1.92
CA ASP A 75 -16.90 -26.57 0.49
C ASP A 75 -17.00 -25.24 -0.28
N LEU A 76 -17.87 -24.32 0.15
CA LEU A 76 -18.01 -22.98 -0.44
C LEU A 76 -16.94 -22.00 0.01
N VAL A 77 -16.49 -22.11 1.26
CA VAL A 77 -15.51 -21.20 1.89
C VAL A 77 -14.09 -21.77 1.82
N SER A 78 -13.96 -23.09 1.86
CA SER A 78 -12.68 -23.76 1.74
C SER A 78 -12.23 -23.65 0.28
N CYS A 79 -11.10 -23.00 0.10
CA CYS A 79 -10.26 -23.14 -1.09
C CYS A 79 -9.76 -24.60 -1.32
N ASP A 80 -10.42 -25.64 -0.78
CA ASP A 80 -10.02 -27.05 -0.87
C ASP A 80 -10.22 -27.66 -2.26
N ALA A 81 -11.12 -27.13 -3.10
CA ALA A 81 -11.27 -27.65 -4.47
C ALA A 81 -10.02 -27.39 -5.34
N ILE A 82 -9.16 -26.44 -4.96
CA ILE A 82 -7.95 -26.09 -5.71
C ILE A 82 -6.68 -26.74 -5.10
N PHE A 83 -6.67 -27.10 -3.82
CA PHE A 83 -5.43 -27.47 -3.11
C PHE A 83 -5.25 -28.95 -2.72
N ARG A 84 -6.16 -29.85 -3.14
CA ARG A 84 -6.11 -31.28 -2.76
C ARG A 84 -4.92 -32.11 -3.31
N SER A 85 -3.90 -31.50 -3.92
CA SER A 85 -2.77 -32.22 -4.50
C SER A 85 -1.36 -31.83 -4.03
N ARG A 86 -1.19 -30.93 -3.04
CA ARG A 86 0.17 -30.64 -2.52
C ARG A 86 0.22 -30.45 -1.00
N PRO A 87 1.13 -31.14 -0.28
CA PRO A 87 1.44 -30.84 1.11
C PRO A 87 2.31 -29.58 1.14
N VAL A 88 1.71 -28.41 0.94
CA VAL A 88 2.44 -27.15 1.11
C VAL A 88 2.37 -26.79 2.58
N MET A 89 3.52 -26.85 3.28
CA MET A 89 3.69 -26.28 4.62
C MET A 89 3.02 -24.90 4.69
N ARG A 90 1.91 -24.80 5.41
CA ARG A 90 1.30 -23.51 5.79
C ARG A 90 2.21 -22.86 6.83
N ARG A 91 3.23 -22.11 6.40
CA ARG A 91 3.91 -21.18 7.30
C ARG A 91 2.96 -20.00 7.53
N VAL A 92 2.42 -19.90 8.74
CA VAL A 92 1.69 -18.70 9.18
C VAL A 92 2.66 -17.52 9.05
N GLN A 93 2.26 -16.49 8.31
CA GLN A 93 3.07 -15.29 8.06
C GLN A 93 2.20 -14.07 8.27
N ILE A 94 2.80 -13.04 8.86
CA ILE A 94 2.16 -11.74 9.02
C ILE A 94 2.83 -10.77 8.06
N ILE A 95 2.03 -9.93 7.41
CA ILE A 95 2.48 -8.82 6.58
C ILE A 95 2.23 -7.53 7.34
N ILE A 96 3.22 -6.65 7.34
CA ILE A 96 3.11 -5.29 7.83
C ILE A 96 3.18 -4.34 6.66
N TYR A 97 2.22 -3.43 6.58
CA TYR A 97 2.22 -2.28 5.68
C TYR A 97 2.53 -1.03 6.47
N VAL A 98 3.42 -0.19 5.92
CA VAL A 98 3.81 1.09 6.53
C VAL A 98 3.48 2.20 5.55
N ASN A 99 2.67 3.16 5.98
CA ASN A 99 2.31 4.32 5.19
C ASN A 99 2.15 5.59 6.05
N ASP A 100 1.95 6.71 5.37
CA ASP A 100 1.72 8.03 5.94
C ASP A 100 0.22 8.39 5.99
N ASN A 101 -0.66 7.45 5.62
CA ASN A 101 -2.10 7.63 5.58
C ASN A 101 -2.78 6.62 6.52
N PHE A 102 -3.58 7.11 7.46
CA PHE A 102 -4.27 6.29 8.46
C PHE A 102 -5.64 5.76 8.00
N GLU A 103 -6.19 6.29 6.91
CA GLU A 103 -7.53 5.94 6.41
C GLU A 103 -7.49 4.75 5.45
N GLN A 104 -6.45 4.66 4.62
CA GLN A 104 -6.33 3.67 3.56
C GLN A 104 -5.02 2.90 3.67
N VAL A 105 -5.07 1.60 3.39
CA VAL A 105 -3.89 0.73 3.37
C VAL A 105 -3.39 0.61 1.93
N VAL A 106 -2.13 0.96 1.70
CA VAL A 106 -1.47 0.76 0.41
C VAL A 106 -0.72 -0.57 0.39
N ASP A 107 -0.58 -1.18 -0.79
CA ASP A 107 0.00 -2.51 -0.96
C ASP A 107 1.54 -2.56 -0.86
N PHE A 108 2.18 -1.39 -0.76
CA PHE A 108 3.64 -1.24 -0.65
C PHE A 108 4.05 -0.03 0.20
N PRO A 109 5.15 -0.10 0.98
CA PRO A 109 6.02 -1.27 1.21
C PRO A 109 5.41 -2.29 2.17
N ARG A 110 5.70 -3.57 1.91
CA ARG A 110 5.24 -4.72 2.72
C ARG A 110 6.40 -5.46 3.36
N PHE A 111 6.28 -5.79 4.64
CA PHE A 111 7.29 -6.50 5.42
C PHE A 111 6.72 -7.81 5.96
N TYR A 112 7.48 -8.89 5.90
CA TYR A 112 7.01 -10.20 6.34
C TYR A 112 7.59 -10.55 7.71
N LEU A 113 6.73 -10.92 8.65
CA LEU A 113 7.14 -11.53 9.91
C LEU A 113 6.92 -13.04 9.86
N TYR A 114 7.87 -13.74 10.48
CA TYR A 114 7.85 -15.18 10.63
C TYR A 114 7.69 -15.57 12.10
N PRO A 115 7.08 -16.74 12.38
CA PRO A 115 6.87 -17.22 13.73
C PRO A 115 8.21 -17.56 14.40
N HIS A 116 8.28 -17.37 15.72
CA HIS A 116 9.46 -17.62 16.54
C HIS A 116 10.73 -16.87 16.10
N GLU A 117 10.55 -15.72 15.43
CA GLU A 117 11.62 -14.77 15.16
C GLU A 117 11.45 -13.52 16.02
N TRP A 118 12.57 -12.98 16.47
CA TRP A 118 12.66 -11.63 17.01
C TRP A 118 12.67 -10.66 15.85
N ASN A 119 11.70 -9.76 15.79
CA ASN A 119 11.56 -8.81 14.70
C ASN A 119 11.65 -7.39 15.24
N ARG A 120 12.69 -6.65 14.84
CA ARG A 120 12.88 -5.27 15.24
C ARG A 120 12.79 -4.36 14.02
N MET A 121 11.76 -3.52 14.01
CA MET A 121 11.48 -2.55 12.96
C MET A 121 11.89 -1.16 13.43
N HIS A 122 12.78 -0.55 12.67
CA HIS A 122 13.26 0.80 12.90
C HIS A 122 12.81 1.77 11.83
N PHE A 123 12.36 2.93 12.27
CA PHE A 123 11.92 4.02 11.40
C PHE A 123 12.91 5.18 11.36
N ILE A 124 13.03 5.77 10.18
CA ILE A 124 13.64 7.08 9.92
C ILE A 124 12.55 7.94 9.29
N ALA A 125 12.24 9.09 9.89
CA ALA A 125 11.22 9.99 9.38
C ALA A 125 11.84 11.13 8.55
N ARG A 126 11.19 11.44 7.44
CA ARG A 126 11.45 12.61 6.61
C ARG A 126 10.15 13.35 6.36
N PHE A 127 10.15 14.67 6.56
CA PHE A 127 9.06 15.52 6.12
C PHE A 127 9.49 16.26 4.86
N ILE A 128 8.69 16.17 3.81
CA ILE A 128 8.96 16.77 2.50
C ILE A 128 7.95 17.88 2.26
N GLU A 129 8.45 19.06 1.88
CA GLU A 129 7.68 20.24 1.49
C GLU A 129 8.22 20.74 0.14
N LEU A 130 7.55 20.41 -0.96
CA LEU A 130 7.94 20.77 -2.32
C LEU A 130 7.12 21.94 -2.87
N LEU A 131 7.62 22.56 -3.94
CA LEU A 131 6.81 23.47 -4.74
C LEU A 131 5.92 22.65 -5.69
N GLU A 132 4.70 23.12 -5.92
CA GLU A 132 3.73 22.41 -6.76
C GLU A 132 4.13 22.47 -8.23
N HIS A 133 4.36 21.29 -8.80
CA HIS A 133 4.68 21.08 -10.20
C HIS A 133 3.74 20.03 -10.81
N PRO A 134 3.28 20.22 -12.06
CA PRO A 134 2.42 19.26 -12.73
C PRO A 134 3.03 17.85 -12.76
N ASN A 135 2.26 16.85 -12.36
CA ASN A 135 2.63 15.43 -12.26
C ASN A 135 3.62 15.06 -11.14
N ASP A 136 4.21 16.04 -10.42
CA ASP A 136 5.16 15.75 -9.34
C ASP A 136 4.50 15.72 -7.96
N CYS A 137 3.74 16.77 -7.63
CA CYS A 137 2.97 16.86 -6.40
C CYS A 137 1.84 17.88 -6.52
N THR A 138 0.87 17.85 -5.60
CA THR A 138 -0.19 18.86 -5.48
C THR A 138 -0.35 19.41 -4.07
N ASN A 139 -0.78 20.67 -3.95
CA ASN A 139 -1.13 21.29 -2.66
C ASN A 139 -2.56 20.97 -2.20
N GLU A 140 -3.38 20.32 -3.03
CA GLU A 140 -4.77 19.97 -2.70
C GLU A 140 -4.88 18.86 -1.65
N LEU A 141 -3.80 18.09 -1.43
CA LEU A 141 -3.76 16.98 -0.49
C LEU A 141 -2.46 16.95 0.32
N VAL A 142 -2.50 16.31 1.49
CA VAL A 142 -1.36 16.09 2.37
C VAL A 142 -1.07 14.59 2.43
N GLY A 143 0.20 14.21 2.35
CA GLY A 143 0.62 12.81 2.33
C GLY A 143 0.55 12.15 0.95
N LYS A 144 0.60 10.83 0.90
CA LYS A 144 0.38 10.05 -0.33
C LYS A 144 -1.10 9.99 -0.69
N ASP A 145 -1.39 10.00 -1.98
CA ASP A 145 -2.75 9.78 -2.50
C ASP A 145 -3.14 8.28 -2.46
N ALA A 146 -3.29 7.76 -1.24
CA ALA A 146 -3.70 6.38 -0.99
C ALA A 146 -5.07 6.06 -1.61
N ASN A 147 -5.98 7.04 -1.66
CA ASN A 147 -7.28 6.91 -2.31
C ASN A 147 -7.15 6.65 -3.81
N CYS A 148 -6.22 7.34 -4.50
CA CYS A 148 -5.95 7.06 -5.91
C CYS A 148 -5.42 5.63 -6.13
N PHE A 149 -4.54 5.13 -5.26
CA PHE A 149 -4.06 3.74 -5.36
C PHE A 149 -5.20 2.73 -5.20
N VAL A 150 -6.06 2.92 -4.18
CA VAL A 150 -7.23 2.06 -3.94
C VAL A 150 -8.22 2.14 -5.10
N ARG A 151 -8.50 3.34 -5.61
CA ARG A 151 -9.37 3.56 -6.77
C ARG A 151 -8.82 2.87 -8.01
N ASN A 152 -7.53 3.05 -8.31
CA ASN A 152 -6.89 2.44 -9.47
C ASN A 152 -6.91 0.92 -9.39
N TRP A 153 -6.67 0.36 -8.19
CA TRP A 153 -6.80 -1.06 -7.95
C TRP A 153 -8.23 -1.55 -8.14
N LEU A 154 -9.22 -0.85 -7.56
CA LEU A 154 -10.62 -1.24 -7.63
C LEU A 154 -11.14 -1.16 -9.07
N THR A 155 -10.76 -0.11 -9.82
CA THR A 155 -11.09 0.05 -11.23
C THR A 155 -10.54 -1.09 -12.06
N ALA A 156 -9.22 -1.33 -12.01
CA ALA A 156 -8.56 -2.31 -12.86
C ALA A 156 -8.95 -3.76 -12.57
N ASN A 157 -9.29 -4.10 -11.32
CA ASN A 157 -9.48 -5.48 -10.90
C ASN A 157 -10.94 -5.87 -10.67
N VAL A 158 -11.82 -4.90 -10.34
CA VAL A 158 -13.21 -5.18 -9.99
C VAL A 158 -14.18 -4.47 -10.93
N ILE A 159 -14.06 -3.14 -11.07
CA ILE A 159 -15.05 -2.36 -11.82
C ILE A 159 -14.97 -2.66 -13.32
N ASP A 160 -13.78 -2.63 -13.92
CA ASP A 160 -13.61 -2.88 -15.36
C ASP A 160 -14.00 -4.32 -15.74
N ALA A 161 -13.84 -5.26 -14.81
CA ALA A 161 -14.13 -6.68 -15.04
C ALA A 161 -15.60 -7.06 -14.77
N PHE A 162 -16.21 -6.52 -13.71
CA PHE A 162 -17.52 -6.97 -13.21
C PHE A 162 -18.59 -5.87 -13.17
N ASN A 163 -18.22 -4.61 -13.47
CA ASN A 163 -19.11 -3.45 -13.46
C ASN A 163 -19.88 -3.27 -12.14
N CYS A 164 -19.20 -3.55 -11.03
CA CYS A 164 -19.71 -3.46 -9.67
C CYS A 164 -18.57 -3.08 -8.71
N THR A 165 -18.91 -2.73 -7.47
CA THR A 165 -17.93 -2.40 -6.41
C THR A 165 -17.99 -3.39 -5.26
N VAL A 166 -16.96 -3.41 -4.41
CA VAL A 166 -16.95 -4.20 -3.18
C VAL A 166 -17.60 -3.39 -2.04
N PRO A 167 -18.34 -4.03 -1.12
CA PRO A 167 -19.16 -3.32 -0.12
C PRO A 167 -18.33 -2.43 0.82
N TYR A 168 -17.08 -2.80 1.11
CA TYR A 168 -16.21 -2.04 2.01
C TYR A 168 -15.43 -0.90 1.31
N LEU A 169 -15.57 -0.75 -0.01
CA LEU A 169 -14.95 0.35 -0.79
C LEU A 169 -15.99 1.19 -1.53
N GLU A 170 -17.28 1.04 -1.24
CA GLU A 170 -18.37 1.78 -1.88
C GLU A 170 -18.18 3.31 -1.79
N ASP A 171 -17.73 3.80 -0.62
CA ASP A 171 -17.53 5.23 -0.36
C ASP A 171 -16.17 5.78 -0.83
N THR A 172 -15.43 5.02 -1.67
CA THR A 172 -14.12 5.47 -2.15
C THR A 172 -14.27 6.70 -3.04
N LYS A 173 -13.65 7.82 -2.64
CA LYS A 173 -13.77 9.11 -3.34
C LYS A 173 -13.34 9.00 -4.81
N GLY A 174 -14.18 9.53 -5.70
CA GLY A 174 -13.92 9.55 -7.14
C GLY A 174 -14.32 8.27 -7.89
N ILE A 175 -15.02 7.34 -7.24
CA ILE A 175 -15.74 6.25 -7.90
C ILE A 175 -17.19 6.70 -8.16
N SER A 176 -17.80 6.19 -9.23
CA SER A 176 -19.20 6.52 -9.55
C SER A 176 -20.13 6.02 -8.44
N ASN A 177 -20.89 6.95 -7.83
CA ASN A 177 -21.83 6.67 -6.74
C ASN A 177 -23.02 5.76 -7.13
N ASN A 178 -23.10 5.33 -8.39
CA ASN A 178 -24.22 4.52 -8.90
C ASN A 178 -23.80 3.07 -9.25
N LEU A 179 -22.62 2.62 -8.85
CA LEU A 179 -22.21 1.24 -9.07
C LEU A 179 -22.88 0.30 -8.07
N PRO A 180 -23.50 -0.81 -8.51
CA PRO A 180 -24.05 -1.80 -7.60
C PRO A 180 -22.93 -2.53 -6.84
N ILE A 181 -23.25 -3.01 -5.65
CA ILE A 181 -22.36 -3.91 -4.90
C ILE A 181 -22.31 -5.27 -5.61
N CYS A 182 -21.11 -5.81 -5.81
CA CYS A 182 -20.91 -7.12 -6.44
C CYS A 182 -21.54 -8.24 -5.62
N GLU A 183 -22.10 -9.24 -6.31
CA GLU A 183 -22.50 -10.48 -5.65
C GLU A 183 -21.27 -11.18 -5.07
N VAL A 184 -21.35 -11.57 -3.79
CA VAL A 184 -20.24 -12.21 -3.06
C VAL A 184 -19.73 -13.45 -3.79
N LYS A 185 -20.62 -14.20 -4.45
CA LYS A 185 -20.27 -15.40 -5.23
C LYS A 185 -19.34 -15.08 -6.40
N VAL A 186 -19.61 -14.02 -7.16
CA VAL A 186 -18.77 -13.60 -8.30
C VAL A 186 -17.38 -13.22 -7.82
N LEU A 187 -17.29 -12.47 -6.71
CA LEU A 187 -16.01 -12.10 -6.11
C LEU A 187 -15.24 -13.33 -5.61
N ALA A 188 -15.91 -14.28 -4.98
CA ALA A 188 -15.29 -15.49 -4.46
C ALA A 188 -14.74 -16.40 -5.57
N GLU A 189 -15.53 -16.64 -6.63
CA GLU A 189 -15.13 -17.49 -7.76
C GLU A 189 -13.94 -16.89 -8.55
N ASN A 190 -13.81 -15.57 -8.56
CA ASN A 190 -12.75 -14.86 -9.28
C ASN A 190 -11.66 -14.30 -8.37
N TYR A 191 -11.70 -14.57 -7.06
CA TYR A 191 -10.82 -13.96 -6.07
C TYR A 191 -9.34 -14.13 -6.45
N TYR A 192 -8.92 -15.36 -6.77
CA TYR A 192 -7.52 -15.62 -7.10
C TYR A 192 -7.07 -14.87 -8.36
N ASN A 193 -7.87 -14.91 -9.42
CA ASN A 193 -7.49 -14.42 -10.75
C ASN A 193 -7.63 -12.90 -10.89
N ALA A 194 -8.64 -12.30 -10.26
CA ALA A 194 -8.94 -10.88 -10.38
C ALA A 194 -8.44 -10.06 -9.18
N ILE A 195 -8.50 -10.60 -7.96
CA ILE A 195 -8.24 -9.83 -6.73
C ILE A 195 -6.85 -10.14 -6.15
N GLN A 196 -6.39 -11.39 -6.21
CA GLN A 196 -5.14 -11.82 -5.58
C GLN A 196 -3.92 -11.77 -6.50
N LEU A 197 -4.07 -12.09 -7.79
CA LEU A 197 -2.96 -12.16 -8.76
C LEU A 197 -2.46 -10.79 -9.27
N VAL A 198 -2.87 -9.71 -8.62
CA VAL A 198 -2.50 -8.33 -8.99
C VAL A 198 -0.99 -8.18 -8.91
N HIS A 199 -0.36 -8.02 -10.07
CA HIS A 199 1.06 -7.70 -10.15
C HIS A 199 1.26 -6.28 -9.64
N SER A 200 2.17 -6.11 -8.68
CA SER A 200 2.66 -4.81 -8.26
C SER A 200 3.19 -4.06 -9.49
N GLY A 201 2.50 -3.00 -9.92
CA GLY A 201 2.78 -2.28 -11.17
C GLY A 201 1.83 -2.56 -12.35
N ALA A 202 0.64 -3.12 -12.11
CA ALA A 202 -0.43 -3.16 -13.10
C ALA A 202 -0.67 -1.75 -13.67
N VAL A 203 -0.76 -1.64 -15.00
CA VAL A 203 -0.92 -0.36 -15.71
C VAL A 203 -2.15 0.36 -15.18
N HIS A 204 -1.92 1.39 -14.37
CA HIS A 204 -2.99 2.18 -13.81
C HIS A 204 -3.52 3.16 -14.87
N SER A 205 -4.84 3.35 -14.90
CA SER A 205 -5.50 4.28 -15.82
C SER A 205 -5.16 5.75 -15.52
N GLN A 206 -4.70 6.04 -14.29
CA GLN A 206 -4.37 7.40 -13.83
C GLN A 206 -3.09 7.41 -12.98
N GLU A 207 -2.26 8.42 -13.19
CA GLU A 207 -1.07 8.69 -12.39
C GLU A 207 -1.47 9.28 -11.03
N CYS A 208 -1.05 8.63 -9.93
CA CYS A 208 -1.36 9.09 -8.57
C CYS A 208 -0.30 10.08 -8.10
N VAL A 209 -0.67 11.37 -8.08
CA VAL A 209 0.21 12.47 -7.68
C VAL A 209 0.11 12.68 -6.17
N PRO A 210 1.21 12.62 -5.40
CA PRO A 210 1.19 12.81 -3.96
C PRO A 210 1.06 14.29 -3.55
N GLY A 211 0.82 14.54 -2.27
CA GLY A 211 0.82 15.88 -1.70
C GLY A 211 2.22 16.49 -1.69
N CYS A 212 2.32 17.79 -1.94
CA CYS A 212 3.58 18.53 -1.86
C CYS A 212 4.12 18.60 -0.43
N SER A 213 3.23 18.51 0.56
CA SER A 213 3.56 18.31 1.98
C SER A 213 3.26 16.88 2.39
N ARG A 214 4.27 16.10 2.77
CA ARG A 214 4.09 14.68 3.14
C ARG A 214 5.19 14.14 4.04
N TRP A 215 4.86 13.06 4.76
CA TRP A 215 5.83 12.27 5.50
C TRP A 215 6.31 11.08 4.66
N GLU A 216 7.61 10.84 4.68
CA GLU A 216 8.24 9.65 4.14
C GLU A 216 8.98 8.91 5.25
N TYR A 217 8.78 7.60 5.30
CA TYR A 217 9.36 6.74 6.33
C TYR A 217 10.31 5.74 5.69
N GLY A 218 11.60 5.85 6.04
CA GLY A 218 12.58 4.80 5.81
C GLY A 218 12.39 3.70 6.85
N VAL A 219 12.27 2.45 6.40
CA VAL A 219 12.03 1.31 7.28
C VAL A 219 13.18 0.31 7.18
N SER A 220 13.72 -0.10 8.32
CA SER A 220 14.66 -1.20 8.42
C SER A 220 14.06 -2.30 9.30
N LEU A 221 13.92 -3.51 8.76
CA LEU A 221 13.47 -4.68 9.51
C LEU A 221 14.67 -5.62 9.76
N GLN A 222 14.98 -5.82 11.04
CA GLN A 222 16.00 -6.77 11.49
C GLN A 222 15.31 -7.99 12.09
N GLN A 223 15.63 -9.18 11.58
CA GLN A 223 15.01 -10.43 11.99
C GLN A 223 16.09 -11.41 12.45
N SER A 224 15.83 -12.10 13.55
CA SER A 224 16.71 -13.16 14.05
C SER A 224 15.89 -14.27 14.71
N PRO A 225 16.27 -15.55 14.58
CA PRO A 225 15.60 -16.64 15.29
C PRO A 225 15.60 -16.39 16.80
N ALA A 226 14.47 -16.64 17.45
CA ALA A 226 14.40 -16.57 18.90
C ALA A 226 15.27 -17.68 19.51
N LEU A 227 16.05 -17.35 20.55
CA LEU A 227 16.89 -18.34 21.25
C LEU A 227 16.04 -19.44 21.91
N GLN A 228 14.81 -19.11 22.29
CA GLN A 228 13.82 -20.04 22.82
C GLN A 228 12.44 -19.69 22.23
N PRO A 229 11.56 -20.68 22.00
CA PRO A 229 10.20 -20.42 21.57
C PRO A 229 9.47 -19.54 22.58
N PHE A 230 8.71 -18.57 22.08
CA PHE A 230 7.82 -17.74 22.87
C PHE A 230 6.69 -18.58 23.47
N VAL A 231 6.39 -18.38 24.76
CA VAL A 231 5.44 -19.22 25.52
C VAL A 231 3.98 -18.74 25.39
N GLN A 232 3.75 -17.44 25.16
CA GLN A 232 2.42 -16.82 25.15
C GLN A 232 2.00 -16.23 23.79
N HIS A 233 2.92 -16.15 22.84
CA HIS A 233 2.70 -15.58 21.51
C HIS A 233 3.54 -16.34 20.49
N GLU A 234 3.21 -16.27 19.21
CA GLU A 234 3.99 -16.92 18.14
C GLU A 234 4.88 -15.91 17.40
N PHE A 235 4.46 -14.64 17.37
CA PHE A 235 5.15 -13.54 16.71
C PHE A 235 5.57 -12.49 17.73
N ASN A 236 6.77 -11.93 17.53
CA ASN A 236 7.27 -10.78 18.27
C ASN A 236 7.52 -9.64 17.26
N LEU A 237 7.17 -8.40 17.64
CA LEU A 237 7.47 -7.21 16.87
C LEU A 237 7.82 -6.06 17.81
N GLU A 238 9.03 -5.53 17.67
CA GLU A 238 9.48 -4.32 18.33
C GLU A 238 9.56 -3.19 17.32
N ILE A 239 8.96 -2.05 17.65
CA ILE A 239 8.92 -0.88 16.78
C ILE A 239 9.55 0.30 17.51
N SER A 240 10.50 0.98 16.86
CA SER A 240 11.03 2.24 17.37
C SER A 240 11.57 3.13 16.25
N PHE A 241 11.79 4.40 16.54
CA PHE A 241 12.68 5.24 15.72
C PHE A 241 14.15 4.89 16.03
N TYR A 242 15.05 5.12 15.06
CA TYR A 242 16.48 5.08 15.33
C TYR A 242 16.90 6.21 16.27
N ASP A 243 16.44 7.41 15.96
CA ASP A 243 16.73 8.64 16.68
C ASP A 243 15.44 9.48 16.75
N LEU A 244 15.30 10.30 17.80
CA LEU A 244 14.21 11.27 17.91
C LEU A 244 14.52 12.54 17.09
N GLN A 245 14.74 12.33 15.79
CA GLN A 245 14.98 13.38 14.83
C GLN A 245 14.31 13.02 13.49
N TYR A 246 13.97 14.05 12.72
CA TYR A 246 13.50 13.86 11.36
C TYR A 246 14.23 14.80 10.39
N GLU A 247 14.36 14.36 9.15
CA GLU A 247 14.88 15.17 8.07
C GLU A 247 13.75 16.03 7.48
N HIS A 248 13.91 17.34 7.47
CA HIS A 248 13.00 18.27 6.82
C HIS A 248 13.60 18.71 5.49
N VAL A 249 13.02 18.24 4.39
CA VAL A 249 13.39 18.62 3.02
C VAL A 249 12.40 19.65 2.52
N LYS A 250 12.88 20.85 2.25
CA LYS A 250 12.06 21.96 1.76
C LYS A 250 12.61 22.48 0.44
N GLU A 251 11.76 22.54 -0.57
CA GLU A 251 12.04 23.25 -1.81
C GLU A 251 11.66 24.73 -1.67
N ALA A 252 12.55 25.62 -2.09
CA ALA A 252 12.31 27.05 -2.10
C ALA A 252 12.81 27.68 -3.40
N ASN A 253 12.18 28.78 -3.79
CA ASN A 253 12.66 29.60 -4.88
C ASN A 253 13.92 30.36 -4.42
N LEU A 254 14.98 30.33 -5.22
CA LEU A 254 16.24 31.01 -4.89
C LEU A 254 16.13 32.54 -4.80
N PHE A 255 15.03 33.12 -5.29
CA PHE A 255 14.83 34.57 -5.42
C PHE A 255 13.53 35.10 -4.80
N SER A 256 12.86 34.34 -3.92
CA SER A 256 11.65 34.80 -3.21
C SER A 256 11.94 35.28 -1.79
#